data_AF-A0A371HAX0-F1
#
_entry.id   AF-A0A371HAX0-F1
#
_cell.length_a   1.000
_cell.length_b   1.000
_cell.length_c   1.000
_cell.angle_alpha   90.00
_cell.angle_beta   90.00
_cell.angle_gamma   90.00
#
_symmetry.space_group_name_H-M   'P 1'
#
loop_
_entity.id
_entity.type
_entity.pdbx_description
1 polymer ?
#
loop_
_entity_poly.entity_id
_entity_poly.type
_entity_poly.pdbx_seq_one_letter_code
_entity_poly.pdbx_strand_id
1 'polypeptide(L)'
;MDSLLFGIKSKPVYTTSKVEQLRECLRNLKRNHQGEDARVRRAFQTLQVYVGNVAKNPKEEKYRKIRLKNPLFQDRVGSLNRGVEFLELCGFERTDDFLYLPHEKVDVGLLNSAGFVLNAAMTNPFFGVLSTTHN
;
A
#
# COMPACT_ATOMS: atom_id res chain seq x y z
N MET A 1 22.96 -41.46 1.45
CA MET A 1 21.85 -41.24 2.39
C MET A 1 22.02 -39.86 3.01
N ASP A 2 21.56 -38.88 2.23
CA ASP A 2 20.87 -37.65 2.61
C ASP A 2 21.46 -36.71 3.69
N SER A 3 22.31 -35.80 3.20
CA SER A 3 22.16 -34.35 3.29
C SER A 3 21.45 -33.74 4.51
N LEU A 4 22.24 -33.43 5.54
CA LEU A 4 21.93 -32.36 6.50
C LEU A 4 22.08 -30.98 5.80
N LEU A 5 21.02 -30.53 5.15
CA LEU A 5 20.81 -29.09 4.92
C LEU A 5 19.84 -28.58 5.98
N PHE A 6 20.40 -28.08 7.07
CA PHE A 6 19.70 -27.20 7.99
C PHE A 6 19.29 -25.96 7.19
N GLY A 7 18.09 -26.02 6.62
CA GLY A 7 17.49 -24.96 5.84
C GLY A 7 17.41 -23.71 6.69
N ILE A 8 18.24 -22.72 6.34
CA ILE A 8 18.01 -21.33 6.68
C ILE A 8 16.62 -21.00 6.15
N LYS A 9 15.59 -21.05 7.00
CA LYS A 9 14.28 -20.50 6.66
C LYS A 9 14.46 -18.99 6.55
N SER A 10 14.84 -18.54 5.36
CA SER A 10 14.81 -17.13 5.00
C SER A 10 13.37 -16.65 5.21
N LYS A 11 13.21 -15.64 6.07
CA LYS A 11 11.97 -14.86 6.12
C LYS A 11 11.66 -14.42 4.68
N PRO A 12 10.38 -14.40 4.26
CA PRO A 12 10.06 -14.09 2.87
C PRO A 12 10.73 -12.77 2.51
N VAL A 13 11.67 -12.85 1.57
CA VAL A 13 12.29 -11.70 0.94
C VAL A 13 11.17 -11.04 0.15
N TYR A 14 10.38 -10.18 0.79
CA TYR A 14 9.62 -9.20 0.04
C TYR A 14 10.68 -8.47 -0.79
N THR A 15 10.55 -8.55 -2.11
CA THR A 15 11.56 -8.00 -2.99
C THR A 15 11.55 -6.49 -2.81
N THR A 16 12.72 -5.86 -2.80
CA THR A 16 12.90 -4.39 -2.96
C THR A 16 11.95 -3.81 -4.01
N SER A 17 11.60 -4.63 -5.02
CA SER A 17 10.60 -4.35 -6.06
C SER A 17 9.21 -3.95 -5.54
N LYS A 18 8.58 -4.64 -4.58
CA LYS A 18 7.20 -4.27 -4.13
C LYS A 18 7.17 -2.93 -3.41
N VAL A 19 8.15 -2.68 -2.53
CA VAL A 19 8.27 -1.38 -1.85
C VAL A 19 8.53 -0.26 -2.87
N GLU A 20 9.31 -0.55 -3.91
CA GLU A 20 9.54 0.43 -4.97
C GLU A 20 8.32 0.66 -5.86
N GLN A 21 7.50 -0.37 -6.11
CA GLN A 21 6.19 -0.23 -6.76
C GLN A 21 5.25 0.64 -5.92
N LEU A 22 5.21 0.45 -4.59
CA LEU A 22 4.43 1.32 -3.70
C LEU A 22 4.91 2.77 -3.79
N ARG A 23 6.23 3.01 -3.78
CA ARG A 23 6.79 4.36 -3.95
C ARG A 23 6.39 4.95 -5.30
N GLU A 24 6.60 4.22 -6.38
CA GLU A 24 6.25 4.66 -7.73
C GLU A 24 4.75 4.95 -7.88
N CYS A 25 3.91 4.12 -7.29
CA CYS A 25 2.46 4.34 -7.25
C CYS A 25 2.11 5.69 -6.59
N LEU A 26 2.70 5.99 -5.42
CA LEU A 26 2.47 7.28 -4.74
C LEU A 26 3.08 8.47 -5.51
N ARG A 27 4.24 8.28 -6.15
CA ARG A 27 4.87 9.31 -7.00
C ARG A 27 3.95 9.68 -8.16
N ASN A 28 3.42 8.69 -8.85
CA ASN A 28 2.50 8.89 -9.97
C ASN A 28 1.16 9.47 -9.51
N LEU A 29 0.65 9.06 -8.35
CA LEU A 29 -0.53 9.70 -7.76
C LEU A 29 -0.30 11.19 -7.53
N LYS A 30 0.84 11.58 -6.94
CA LYS A 30 1.17 12.99 -6.73
C LYS A 30 1.37 13.77 -8.04
N ARG A 31 2.05 13.19 -9.04
CA ARG A 31 2.29 13.80 -10.36
C ARG A 31 1.00 14.00 -11.16
N ASN A 32 0.06 13.07 -11.07
CA ASN A 32 -1.21 13.16 -11.82
C ASN A 32 -2.22 14.14 -11.20
N HIS A 33 -1.95 14.60 -9.97
CA HIS A 33 -2.83 15.48 -9.20
C HIS A 33 -2.08 16.74 -8.72
N GLN A 34 -1.22 17.31 -9.59
CA GLN A 34 -0.49 18.55 -9.29
C GLN A 34 -1.46 19.70 -8.98
N GLY A 35 -1.17 20.46 -7.93
CA GLY A 35 -2.04 21.53 -7.43
C GLY A 35 -3.19 21.06 -6.53
N GLU A 36 -3.39 19.75 -6.37
CA GLU A 36 -4.41 19.17 -5.48
C GLU A 36 -3.79 18.63 -4.17
N ASP A 37 -2.76 19.29 -3.62
CA ASP A 37 -1.94 18.77 -2.51
C ASP A 37 -2.76 18.33 -1.28
N ALA A 38 -3.81 19.09 -0.94
CA ALA A 38 -4.70 18.76 0.18
C ALA A 38 -5.49 17.46 -0.07
N ARG A 39 -5.93 17.23 -1.31
CA ARG A 39 -6.64 16.01 -1.72
C ARG A 39 -5.71 14.81 -1.69
N VAL A 40 -4.51 14.95 -2.27
CA VAL A 40 -3.47 13.91 -2.26
C VAL A 40 -3.08 13.54 -0.83
N ARG A 41 -2.86 14.53 0.04
CA ARG A 41 -2.55 14.28 1.45
C ARG A 41 -3.67 13.55 2.17
N ARG A 42 -4.94 13.90 1.94
CA ARG A 42 -6.09 13.20 2.52
C ARG A 42 -6.18 11.74 2.05
N ALA A 43 -5.86 11.48 0.78
CA ALA A 43 -5.77 10.13 0.24
C ALA A 43 -4.70 9.32 0.97
N PHE A 44 -3.48 9.86 1.11
CA PHE A 44 -2.38 9.18 1.79
C PHE A 44 -2.69 8.88 3.26
N GLN A 45 -3.30 9.82 3.97
CA GLN A 45 -3.75 9.59 5.35
C GLN A 45 -4.78 8.46 5.43
N THR A 46 -5.72 8.41 4.49
CA THR A 46 -6.76 7.37 4.45
C THR A 46 -6.16 6.00 4.14
N LEU A 47 -5.24 5.92 3.17
CA LEU A 47 -4.48 4.71 2.87
C LEU A 47 -3.67 4.22 4.08
N GLN A 48 -3.03 5.15 4.80
CA GLN A 48 -2.26 4.85 6.01
C GLN A 48 -3.13 4.24 7.11
N VAL A 49 -4.37 4.74 7.27
CA VAL A 49 -5.34 4.16 8.20
C VAL A 49 -5.70 2.73 7.80
N TYR A 50 -5.99 2.45 6.52
CA TYR A 50 -6.34 1.11 6.08
C TYR A 50 -5.22 0.10 6.32
N VAL A 51 -4.01 0.36 5.83
CA VAL A 51 -2.88 -0.56 6.01
C VAL A 51 -2.45 -0.67 7.47
N GLY A 52 -2.49 0.44 8.22
CA GLY A 52 -2.11 0.46 9.64
C GLY A 52 -3.11 -0.29 10.52
N ASN A 53 -4.41 -0.21 10.24
CA ASN A 53 -5.41 -0.95 10.98
C ASN A 53 -5.25 -2.47 10.80
N VAL A 54 -5.00 -2.93 9.57
CA VAL A 54 -4.73 -4.35 9.32
C VAL A 54 -3.41 -4.78 9.97
N ALA A 55 -2.33 -4.00 9.82
CA ALA A 55 -1.04 -4.34 10.40
C ALA A 55 -1.11 -4.50 11.94
N LYS A 56 -1.89 -3.65 12.61
CA LYS A 56 -2.11 -3.73 14.07
C LYS A 56 -3.04 -4.89 14.46
N ASN A 57 -4.04 -5.19 13.64
CA ASN A 57 -5.09 -6.15 13.97
C ASN A 57 -5.33 -7.11 12.78
N PRO A 58 -4.36 -7.96 12.41
CA PRO A 58 -4.40 -8.71 11.14
C PRO A 58 -5.51 -9.76 11.09
N LYS A 59 -6.01 -10.21 12.25
CA LYS A 59 -7.09 -11.20 12.37
C LYS A 59 -8.49 -10.59 12.29
N GLU A 60 -8.62 -9.29 12.50
CA GLU A 60 -9.91 -8.60 12.52
C GLU A 60 -10.42 -8.31 11.10
N GLU A 61 -11.44 -9.05 10.66
CA GLU A 61 -11.97 -9.01 9.29
C GLU A 61 -12.46 -7.61 8.89
N LYS A 62 -13.07 -6.88 9.82
CA LYS A 62 -13.59 -5.51 9.60
C LYS A 62 -12.51 -4.54 9.09
N TYR A 63 -11.23 -4.77 9.42
CA TYR A 63 -10.13 -3.92 8.94
C TYR A 63 -9.59 -4.37 7.59
N ARG A 64 -9.80 -5.64 7.23
CA ARG A 64 -9.39 -6.20 5.94
C ARG A 64 -10.41 -5.99 4.83
N LYS A 65 -11.55 -5.34 5.09
CA LYS A 65 -12.64 -5.17 4.13
C LYS A 65 -13.05 -3.71 3.97
N ILE A 66 -13.06 -3.22 2.73
CA ILE A 66 -13.39 -1.85 2.38
C ILE A 66 -14.50 -1.88 1.32
N ARG A 67 -15.63 -1.21 1.59
CA ARG A 67 -16.76 -1.16 0.66
C ARG A 67 -16.51 -0.13 -0.44
N LEU A 68 -16.51 -0.56 -1.70
CA LEU A 68 -16.24 0.31 -2.85
C LEU A 68 -17.28 1.43 -2.97
N LYS A 69 -18.56 1.14 -2.72
CA LYS A 69 -19.65 2.15 -2.79
C LYS A 69 -19.68 3.14 -1.61
N ASN A 70 -18.77 3.04 -0.65
CA ASN A 70 -18.74 3.98 0.47
C ASN A 70 -18.36 5.40 -0.04
N PRO A 71 -19.19 6.44 0.18
CA PRO A 71 -18.90 7.79 -0.32
C PRO A 71 -17.60 8.38 0.20
N LEU A 72 -17.24 8.12 1.47
CA LEU A 72 -15.99 8.60 2.04
C LEU A 72 -14.78 7.88 1.44
N PHE A 73 -14.91 6.59 1.10
CA PHE A 73 -13.86 5.88 0.36
C PHE A 73 -13.71 6.47 -1.04
N GLN A 74 -14.82 6.70 -1.75
CA GLN A 74 -14.80 7.26 -3.11
C GLN A 74 -14.20 8.67 -3.15
N ASP A 75 -14.62 9.56 -2.25
CA ASP A 75 -14.08 10.92 -2.11
C ASP A 75 -12.56 10.91 -1.91
N ARG A 76 -12.06 10.02 -1.04
CA ARG A 76 -10.66 10.08 -0.56
C ARG A 76 -9.69 9.23 -1.35
N VAL A 77 -10.12 8.07 -1.84
CA VAL A 77 -9.24 7.05 -2.42
C VAL A 77 -9.81 6.50 -3.73
N GLY A 78 -11.09 6.14 -3.74
CA GLY A 78 -11.72 5.46 -4.88
C GLY A 78 -11.74 6.29 -6.18
N SER A 79 -11.84 7.61 -6.07
CA SER A 79 -11.77 8.53 -7.21
C SER A 79 -10.35 8.79 -7.73
N LEU A 80 -9.32 8.26 -7.05
CA LEU A 80 -7.93 8.34 -7.46
C LEU A 80 -7.51 6.95 -7.94
N ASN A 81 -7.41 6.73 -9.26
CA ASN A 81 -7.12 5.39 -9.83
C ASN A 81 -5.93 4.69 -9.15
N ARG A 82 -4.87 5.45 -8.84
CA ARG A 82 -3.65 4.97 -8.16
C ARG A 82 -3.85 4.65 -6.67
N GLY A 83 -4.88 5.21 -6.03
CA GLY A 83 -5.21 4.95 -4.63
C GLY A 83 -5.72 3.52 -4.41
N VAL A 84 -6.52 3.00 -5.34
CA VAL A 84 -6.95 1.61 -5.35
C VAL A 84 -5.78 0.68 -5.66
N GLU A 85 -5.00 1.01 -6.70
CA GLU A 85 -3.79 0.26 -7.10
C GLU A 85 -2.81 0.10 -5.91
N PHE A 86 -2.64 1.13 -5.08
CA PHE A 86 -1.82 1.05 -3.88
C PHE A 86 -2.31 -0.03 -2.89
N LEU A 87 -3.63 -0.15 -2.69
CA LEU A 87 -4.20 -1.19 -1.83
C LEU A 87 -4.02 -2.57 -2.45
N GLU A 88 -4.16 -2.69 -3.76
CA GLU A 88 -3.93 -3.95 -4.49
C GLU A 88 -2.46 -4.41 -4.38
N LEU A 89 -1.50 -3.47 -4.48
CA LEU A 89 -0.07 -3.73 -4.22
C LEU A 89 0.20 -4.20 -2.77
N CYS A 90 -0.63 -3.78 -1.81
CA CYS A 90 -0.60 -4.25 -0.42
C CYS A 90 -1.27 -5.63 -0.23
N GLY A 91 -1.83 -6.23 -1.28
CA GLY A 91 -2.45 -7.55 -1.28
C GLY A 91 -3.98 -7.54 -1.20
N PHE A 92 -4.63 -6.37 -1.23
CA PHE A 92 -6.09 -6.32 -1.32
C PHE A 92 -6.54 -6.80 -2.71
N GLU A 93 -7.66 -7.50 -2.75
CA GLU A 93 -8.29 -7.98 -3.96
C GLU A 93 -9.59 -7.23 -4.19
N ARG A 94 -9.84 -6.89 -5.46
CA ARG A 94 -11.07 -6.26 -5.89
C ARG A 94 -12.12 -7.30 -6.25
N THR A 95 -13.31 -7.07 -5.72
CA THR A 95 -14.58 -7.73 -6.08
C THR A 95 -15.57 -6.66 -6.52
N ASP A 96 -16.80 -7.04 -6.89
CA ASP A 96 -17.82 -6.09 -7.36
C ASP A 96 -18.17 -5.00 -6.34
N ASP A 97 -18.21 -5.35 -5.04
CA ASP A 97 -18.65 -4.44 -3.99
C ASP A 97 -17.55 -4.04 -2.99
N PHE A 98 -16.43 -4.77 -2.96
CA PHE A 98 -15.39 -4.62 -1.93
C PHE A 98 -13.97 -4.71 -2.48
N LEU A 99 -13.07 -3.97 -1.83
CA LEU A 99 -11.67 -4.39 -1.69
C LEU A 99 -11.56 -5.21 -0.41
N TYR A 100 -10.97 -6.40 -0.49
CA TYR A 100 -10.76 -7.25 0.68
C TYR A 100 -9.35 -7.82 0.68
N LEU A 101 -8.72 -7.91 1.86
CA LEU A 101 -7.42 -8.54 2.03
C LEU A 101 -7.63 -9.94 2.63
N PRO A 102 -7.44 -11.02 1.84
CA PRO A 102 -7.56 -12.38 2.35
C PRO A 102 -6.61 -12.61 3.52
N HIS A 103 -7.03 -13.40 4.52
CA HIS A 103 -6.26 -13.59 5.75
C HIS A 103 -4.87 -14.18 5.47
N GLU A 104 -4.81 -15.13 4.56
CA GLU A 104 -3.61 -15.82 4.06
C GLU A 104 -2.68 -14.91 3.26
N LYS A 105 -3.18 -13.78 2.74
CA LYS A 105 -2.39 -12.78 2.01
C LYS A 105 -1.92 -11.61 2.88
N VAL A 106 -2.27 -11.61 4.17
CA VAL A 106 -1.81 -10.55 5.10
C VAL A 106 -0.30 -10.64 5.30
N ASP A 107 0.42 -9.73 4.67
CA ASP A 107 1.86 -9.52 4.89
C ASP A 107 2.07 -8.28 5.77
N VAL A 108 2.20 -8.50 7.08
CA VAL A 108 2.40 -7.41 8.06
C VAL A 108 3.70 -6.64 7.79
N GLY A 109 4.73 -7.29 7.26
CA GLY A 109 5.99 -6.64 6.90
C GLY A 109 5.77 -5.63 5.78
N LEU A 110 5.10 -6.06 4.71
CA LEU A 110 4.73 -5.19 3.58
C LEU A 110 3.81 -4.04 4.02
N LEU A 111 2.79 -4.30 4.85
CA LEU A 111 1.88 -3.27 5.34
C LEU A 111 2.60 -2.22 6.19
N ASN A 112 3.57 -2.62 7.01
CA ASN A 112 4.41 -1.69 7.76
C ASN A 112 5.28 -0.86 6.80
N SER A 113 5.93 -1.48 5.81
CA SER A 113 6.69 -0.77 4.77
C SER A 113 5.81 0.22 3.99
N ALA A 114 4.59 -0.15 3.64
CA ALA A 114 3.61 0.72 3.00
C ALA A 114 3.29 1.95 3.88
N GLY A 115 3.10 1.74 5.19
CA GLY A 115 2.94 2.82 6.16
C GLY A 115 4.13 3.78 6.20
N PHE A 116 5.37 3.27 6.16
CA PHE A 116 6.58 4.10 6.10
C PHE A 116 6.65 4.90 4.78
N VAL A 117 6.33 4.27 3.65
CA VAL A 117 6.33 4.92 2.33
C VAL A 117 5.28 6.03 2.26
N LEU A 118 4.07 5.81 2.79
CA LEU A 118 3.04 6.84 2.91
C LEU A 118 3.49 8.01 3.79
N ASN A 119 4.08 7.71 4.95
CA ASN A 119 4.59 8.75 5.85
C ASN A 119 5.67 9.60 5.16
N ALA A 120 6.64 8.95 4.51
CA ALA A 120 7.66 9.64 3.73
C ALA A 120 7.04 10.49 2.60
N ALA A 121 6.00 10.01 1.94
CA ALA A 121 5.29 10.78 0.90
C ALA A 121 4.63 12.05 1.41
N MET A 122 4.20 12.06 2.67
CA MET A 122 3.56 13.21 3.31
C MET A 122 4.56 14.20 3.92
N THR A 123 5.70 13.72 4.43
CA THR A 123 6.65 14.54 5.20
C THR A 123 7.89 14.95 4.42
N ASN A 124 8.28 14.22 3.37
CA ASN A 124 9.45 14.53 2.58
C ASN A 124 9.08 15.37 1.34
N PRO A 125 9.54 16.64 1.25
CA PRO A 125 9.26 17.49 0.10
C PRO A 125 9.84 16.96 -1.21
N PHE A 126 10.89 16.12 -1.14
CA PHE A 126 11.53 15.50 -2.30
C PHE A 126 10.92 14.16 -2.73
N PHE A 127 9.85 13.71 -2.05
CA PHE A 127 9.15 12.50 -2.45
C PHE A 127 8.55 12.68 -3.85
N GLY A 128 9.13 11.98 -4.83
CA GLY A 128 8.73 12.05 -6.25
C GLY A 128 9.65 12.85 -7.17
N VAL A 129 10.67 13.52 -6.64
CA VAL A 129 11.60 14.37 -7.42
C VAL A 129 12.87 13.63 -7.81
N LEU A 130 13.38 12.76 -6.94
CA LEU A 130 14.60 11.99 -7.19
C LEU A 130 14.24 10.56 -7.58
N SER A 131 14.03 10.32 -8.86
CA SER A 131 14.08 8.98 -9.44
C SER A 131 15.10 9.09 -10.55
N THR A 132 16.36 8.77 -10.25
CA THR A 132 17.39 8.65 -11.28
C THR A 132 16.96 7.53 -12.22
N THR A 133 16.48 7.91 -13.39
CA THR A 133 16.40 7.05 -14.57
C THR A 133 17.75 6.39 -14.74
N HIS A 134 17.84 5.08 -14.51
CA HIS A 134 18.90 4.29 -15.13
C HIS A 134 18.32 3.67 -16.39
N ASN A 135 18.84 4.21 -17.49
CA ASN A 135 18.68 3.78 -18.88
C ASN A 135 19.12 2.32 -19.06
#